data_AF-A0A6G3X883-F1
#
_entry.id   AF-A0A6G3X883-F1
#
_cell.length_a   1.000
_cell.length_b   1.000
_cell.length_c   1.000
_cell.angle_alpha   90.00
_cell.angle_beta   90.00
_cell.angle_gamma   90.00
#
_symmetry.space_group_name_H-M   'P 1'
#
loop_
_entity.id
_entity.type
_entity.pdbx_description
1 polymer ?
#
loop_
_entity_poly.entity_id
_entity_poly.type
_entity_poly.pdbx_seq_one_letter_code
_entity_poly.pdbx_strand_id
1 'polypeptide(L)' 'SEHAALFQALAAGTRADVRKLVVTASGGPFRGRTRDELADVTREQALAHPTWAMGPVITINSATLVNKGLEVIEA' A
#
# COMPACT_ATOMS: atom_id res chain seq x y z
N SER A 1 1.70 -6.72 4.58
CA SER A 1 1.05 -8.07 4.61
C SER A 1 1.19 -8.81 3.28
N GLU A 2 1.46 -8.07 2.21
CA GLU A 2 1.58 -8.48 0.83
C GLU A 2 2.74 -9.44 0.63
N HIS A 3 3.92 -9.20 1.23
CA HIS A 3 5.06 -10.11 1.14
C HIS A 3 4.77 -11.47 1.77
N ALA A 4 4.03 -11.50 2.88
CA ALA A 4 3.60 -12.77 3.46
C ALA A 4 2.63 -13.53 2.54
N ALA A 5 1.75 -12.81 1.84
CA ALA A 5 0.86 -13.41 0.83
C ALA A 5 1.64 -13.90 -0.39
N LEU A 6 2.61 -13.12 -0.88
CA LEU A 6 3.50 -13.54 -1.97
C LEU A 6 4.33 -14.76 -1.57
N PHE A 7 4.90 -14.78 -0.37
CA PHE A 7 5.66 -15.93 0.14
C PHE A 7 4.81 -17.19 0.17
N GLN A 8 3.57 -17.11 0.66
CA GLN A 8 2.64 -18.24 0.66
C GLN A 8 2.28 -18.69 -0.76
N ALA A 9 2.05 -17.75 -1.68
CA ALA A 9 1.75 -18.07 -3.07
C ALA A 9 2.95 -18.72 -3.79
N LEU A 10 4.17 -18.24 -3.52
CA LEU A 10 5.40 -18.76 -4.11
C LEU A 10 5.81 -20.14 -3.57
N ALA A 11 5.25 -20.56 -2.44
CA ALA A 11 5.39 -21.93 -1.96
C ALA A 11 4.67 -22.94 -2.88
N ALA A 12 3.75 -22.47 -3.74
CA ALA A 12 3.18 -23.27 -4.82
C ALA A 12 4.08 -23.21 -6.06
N GLY A 13 4.67 -24.35 -6.44
CA GLY A 13 5.45 -24.48 -7.66
C GLY A 13 6.90 -24.01 -7.53
N THR A 14 7.49 -23.61 -8.64
CA THR A 14 8.90 -23.22 -8.76
C THR A 14 9.03 -21.77 -9.22
N ARG A 15 10.22 -21.19 -9.05
CA ARG A 15 10.51 -19.84 -9.53
C ARG A 15 10.29 -19.68 -11.05
N ALA A 16 10.49 -20.73 -11.83
CA ALA A 16 10.31 -20.70 -13.28
C ALA A 16 8.84 -20.52 -13.69
N ASP A 17 7.89 -20.87 -12.81
CA ASP A 17 6.46 -20.75 -13.06
C ASP A 17 5.96 -19.29 -12.90
N VAL A 18 6.78 -18.40 -12.33
CA VAL A 18 6.39 -17.04 -11.97
C VAL A 18 6.71 -16.05 -13.09
N ARG A 19 5.67 -15.53 -13.74
CA ARG A 19 5.79 -14.47 -14.76
C ARG A 19 5.79 -13.05 -14.17
N LYS A 20 5.01 -12.82 -13.10
CA LYS A 20 4.73 -11.48 -12.55
C LYS A 20 4.28 -11.58 -11.09
N LEU A 21 4.72 -10.62 -10.27
CA LEU A 21 4.17 -10.39 -8.94
C LEU A 21 3.15 -9.24 -8.97
N VAL A 22 2.07 -9.37 -8.20
CA VAL A 22 1.05 -8.33 -8.07
C VAL A 22 1.01 -7.89 -6.61
N VAL A 23 1.46 -6.67 -6.36
CA VAL A 23 1.41 -6.04 -5.03
C VAL A 23 0.18 -5.16 -4.95
N THR A 24 -0.81 -5.56 -4.16
CA THR A 24 -2.08 -4.83 -4.00
C THR A 24 -1.95 -3.68 -3.02
N ALA A 25 -2.70 -2.59 -3.19
CA ALA A 25 -2.74 -1.46 -2.24
C ALA A 25 -4.19 -1.08 -1.90
N SER A 26 -4.45 -0.63 -0.66
CA SER A 26 -5.77 -0.07 -0.28
C SER A 26 -6.09 1.19 -1.08
N GLY A 27 -5.07 2.02 -1.35
CA GLY A 27 -5.21 3.36 -1.94
C GLY A 27 -5.21 4.49 -0.90
N GLY A 28 -5.24 4.16 0.40
CA GLY A 28 -5.26 5.15 1.48
C GLY A 28 -6.54 6.00 1.55
N PRO A 29 -6.62 6.94 2.51
CA PRO A 29 -7.79 7.80 2.72
C PRO A 29 -8.10 8.77 1.57
N PHE A 30 -7.16 8.97 0.65
CA PHE A 30 -7.31 9.92 -0.46
C PHE A 30 -7.63 9.27 -1.79
N ARG A 31 -7.84 7.94 -1.82
CA ARG A 31 -8.28 7.24 -3.03
C ARG A 31 -9.56 7.88 -3.57
N GLY A 32 -9.54 8.28 -4.83
CA GLY A 32 -10.68 8.91 -5.51
C GLY A 32 -10.72 10.43 -5.44
N ARG A 33 -9.84 11.08 -4.66
CA ARG A 33 -9.69 12.54 -4.70
C ARG A 33 -8.98 12.98 -5.98
N THR A 34 -9.39 14.13 -6.47
CA THR A 34 -8.76 14.87 -7.56
C THR A 34 -7.45 15.53 -7.10
N ARG A 35 -6.62 15.95 -8.05
CA ARG A 35 -5.36 16.65 -7.75
C ARG A 35 -5.59 17.93 -6.94
N ASP A 36 -6.63 18.69 -7.24
CA ASP A 36 -6.92 19.95 -6.55
C ASP A 36 -7.36 19.70 -5.10
N GLU A 37 -8.17 18.66 -4.87
CA GLU A 37 -8.55 18.23 -3.51
C GLU A 37 -7.38 17.70 -2.68
N LEU A 38 -6.26 17.31 -3.32
CA LEU A 38 -5.05 16.88 -2.62
C LEU A 38 -4.18 18.05 -2.14
N ALA A 39 -4.37 19.27 -2.65
CA ALA A 39 -3.52 20.41 -2.33
C ALA A 39 -3.62 20.83 -0.86
N ASP A 40 -4.82 20.69 -0.26
CA ASP A 40 -5.14 21.20 1.08
C ASP A 40 -5.42 20.09 2.11
N VAL A 41 -4.95 18.86 1.84
CA VAL A 41 -5.16 17.74 2.78
C VAL A 41 -4.41 17.96 4.09
N THR A 42 -5.05 17.60 5.20
CA THR A 42 -4.43 17.76 6.53
C THR A 42 -3.86 16.45 7.05
N ARG A 43 -3.00 16.56 8.07
CA ARG A 43 -2.47 15.41 8.81
C ARG A 43 -3.59 14.55 9.40
N GLU A 44 -4.61 15.19 9.98
CA GLU A 44 -5.76 14.51 10.59
C GLU A 44 -6.50 13.66 9.56
N GLN A 45 -6.70 14.21 8.35
CA GLN A 45 -7.31 13.45 7.25
C GLN A 45 -6.42 12.29 6.78
N ALA A 46 -5.11 12.50 6.70
CA ALA A 46 -4.17 11.44 6.31
C ALA A 46 -4.11 10.31 7.35
N LEU A 47 -4.32 10.62 8.63
CA LEU A 47 -4.36 9.64 9.72
C LEU A 47 -5.68 8.84 9.80
N ALA A 48 -6.72 9.27 9.09
CA ALA A 48 -8.04 8.61 9.08
C ALA A 48 -8.12 7.48 8.03
N HIS A 49 -7.28 6.44 8.14
CA HIS A 49 -7.25 5.35 7.16
C HIS A 49 -8.55 4.54 7.14
N PRO A 50 -9.15 4.25 5.96
CA PRO A 50 -10.50 3.67 5.85
C PRO A 50 -10.62 2.18 6.21
N THR A 51 -9.57 1.55 6.73
CA THR A 51 -9.52 0.07 6.86
C THR A 51 -8.69 -0.39 8.04
N TRP A 52 -7.58 0.28 8.34
CA TRP A 52 -6.60 -0.19 9.30
C TRP A 52 -6.31 0.86 10.36
N ALA A 53 -6.23 0.43 11.63
CA ALA A 53 -5.66 1.22 12.71
C ALA A 53 -4.17 0.89 12.82
N MET A 54 -3.31 1.85 12.47
CA MET A 54 -1.86 1.64 12.40
C MET A 54 -1.10 2.83 13.01
N GLY A 55 0.20 2.67 13.23
CA GLY A 55 1.07 3.76 13.69
C GLY A 55 1.11 4.94 12.71
N PRO A 56 1.37 6.17 13.19
CA PRO A 56 1.22 7.38 12.37
C PRO A 56 2.11 7.39 11.12
N VAL A 57 3.34 6.89 11.20
CA VAL A 57 4.27 6.88 10.05
C VAL A 57 3.75 6.01 8.91
N ILE A 58 3.38 4.77 9.19
CA ILE A 58 2.84 3.85 8.18
C ILE A 58 1.50 4.37 7.62
N THR A 59 0.68 5.00 8.47
CA THR A 59 -0.59 5.60 8.03
C THR A 59 -0.37 6.76 7.05
N ILE A 60 0.56 7.68 7.32
CA ILE A 60 0.92 8.76 6.39
C ILE A 60 1.50 8.19 5.08
N ASN A 61 2.38 7.19 5.17
CA ASN A 61 2.95 6.54 3.98
C ASN A 61 1.88 5.83 3.13
N SER A 62 0.84 5.28 3.75
CA SER A 62 -0.30 4.69 3.03
C SER A 62 -1.11 5.78 2.31
N ALA A 63 -1.33 6.93 2.95
CA ALA A 63 -2.05 8.06 2.36
C ALA A 63 -1.35 8.67 1.13
N THR A 64 -0.02 8.61 1.08
CA THR A 64 0.78 9.09 -0.07
C THR A 64 1.16 7.98 -1.05
N LEU A 65 0.76 6.73 -0.80
CA LEU A 65 1.22 5.52 -1.48
C LEU A 65 2.74 5.26 -1.43
N VAL A 66 3.51 6.06 -0.70
CA VAL A 66 4.93 5.80 -0.43
C VAL A 66 5.12 4.44 0.20
N ASN A 67 4.19 4.00 1.06
CA ASN A 67 4.19 2.65 1.62
C ASN A 67 4.28 1.60 0.51
N LYS A 68 3.44 1.72 -0.51
CA LYS A 68 3.41 0.76 -1.62
C LYS A 68 4.67 0.85 -2.49
N GLY A 69 5.23 2.06 -2.66
CA GLY A 69 6.51 2.24 -3.35
C GLY A 69 7.66 1.50 -2.65
N LEU A 70 7.74 1.58 -1.32
CA LEU A 70 8.72 0.84 -0.52
C LEU A 70 8.50 -0.67 -0.61
N GLU A 71 7.24 -1.12 -0.52
CA GLU A 71 6.90 -2.53 -0.59
C GLU A 71 7.18 -3.16 -1.97
N VAL A 72 7.16 -2.38 -3.05
CA VAL A 72 7.58 -2.83 -4.39
C VAL A 72 9.10 -3.02 -4.48
N ILE A 73 9.90 -2.21 -3.78
CA ILE A 73 11.37 -2.37 -3.70
C ILE A 73 11.73 -3.58 -2.82
N GLU A 74 10.94 -3.81 -1.77
CA GLU A 74 11.14 -4.92 -0.84
C GLU A 74 10.75 -6.30 -1.44
N ALA A 75 9.81 -6.32 -2.39
CA ALA A 75 9.27 -7.54 -3.01
C ALA A 75 10.18 -8.12 -4.11
#